data_AF-A0A0M4G8Z5-F1
#
_entry.id   AF-A0A0M4G8Z5-F1
#
_cell.length_a   1.000
_cell.length_b   1.000
_cell.length_c   1.000
_cell.angle_alpha   90.00
_cell.angle_beta   90.00
_cell.angle_gamma   90.00
#
_symmetry.space_group_name_H-M   'P 1'
#
loop_
_entity.id
_entity.type
_entity.pdbx_description
1 polymer ?
#
loop_
_entity_poly.entity_id
_entity_poly.type
_entity_poly.pdbx_seq_one_letter_code
_entity_poly.pdbx_strand_id
1 'polypeptide(L)'
;MKLFMVKSLVLAGFMFAAALIGMQAANTGIDRMKGYEDPDFKQAVSIQKENGETQVAIMGGEVSETIEEKKAQLEKTEGYNLFSSLGKGLGTILSGLAKAVVEAFTD
;
A
#
# COMPACT_ATOMS: atom_id res chain seq x y z
N MET A 1 -12.46 34.36 18.87
CA MET A 1 -11.23 33.66 19.29
C MET A 1 -11.50 32.33 19.99
N LYS A 2 -12.26 32.26 21.09
CA LYS A 2 -12.50 30.97 21.80
C LYS A 2 -13.22 29.90 20.96
N LEU A 3 -14.20 30.29 20.14
CA LEU A 3 -14.95 29.36 19.28
C LEU A 3 -14.07 28.72 18.18
N PHE A 4 -13.18 29.51 17.58
CA PHE A 4 -12.22 29.04 16.58
C PHE A 4 -11.22 28.02 17.17
N MET A 5 -10.73 28.27 18.38
CA MET A 5 -9.83 27.34 19.09
C MET A 5 -10.52 26.00 19.38
N VAL A 6 -11.81 26.02 19.75
CA VAL A 6 -12.60 24.79 19.94
C VAL A 6 -12.84 24.06 18.61
N LYS A 7 -13.22 24.77 17.53
CA LYS A 7 -13.38 24.19 16.19
C LYS A 7 -12.08 23.53 15.69
N SER A 8 -10.94 24.20 15.88
CA SER A 8 -9.62 23.68 15.51
C SER A 8 -9.21 22.46 16.34
N LEU A 9 -9.49 22.46 17.66
CA LEU A 9 -9.23 21.30 18.52
C LEU A 9 -10.07 20.08 18.10
N VAL A 10 -11.34 20.30 17.75
CA VAL A 10 -12.22 19.25 17.25
C VAL A 10 -11.73 18.71 15.90
N LEU A 11 -11.32 19.60 14.98
CA LEU A 11 -10.76 19.20 13.68
C LEU A 11 -9.46 18.39 13.85
N ALA A 12 -8.58 18.81 14.76
CA ALA A 12 -7.36 18.08 15.10
C ALA A 12 -7.67 16.69 15.69
N GLY A 13 -8.65 16.60 16.58
CA GLY A 13 -9.13 15.33 17.13
C GLY A 13 -9.72 14.40 16.07
N PHE A 14 -10.50 14.95 15.14
CA PHE A 14 -11.05 14.19 14.01
C PHE A 14 -9.95 13.66 13.08
N MET A 15 -8.97 14.50 12.72
CA MET A 15 -7.81 14.08 11.92
C MET A 15 -6.98 13.00 12.63
N PHE A 16 -6.81 13.13 13.95
CA PHE A 16 -6.10 12.13 14.74
C PHE A 16 -6.84 10.78 14.74
N ALA A 17 -8.16 10.78 14.91
CA ALA A 17 -8.97 9.57 14.81
C ALA A 17 -8.90 8.93 13.41
N ALA A 18 -8.97 9.75 12.35
CA ALA A 18 -8.82 9.28 10.97
C ALA A 18 -7.45 8.59 10.74
N ALA A 19 -6.37 9.15 11.29
CA ALA A 19 -5.05 8.55 11.21
C ALA A 19 -4.96 7.20 11.96
N LEU A 20 -5.57 7.09 13.15
CA LEU A 20 -5.64 5.83 13.90
C LEU A 20 -6.38 4.73 13.12
N ILE A 21 -7.51 5.09 12.51
CA ILE A 21 -8.27 4.17 11.64
C ILE A 21 -7.40 3.73 10.44
N GLY A 22 -6.70 4.67 9.80
CA GLY A 22 -5.78 4.36 8.70
C GLY A 22 -4.68 3.38 9.10
N MET A 23 -4.10 3.54 10.29
CA MET A 23 -3.09 2.62 10.80
C MET A 23 -3.66 1.22 11.08
N GLN A 24 -4.87 1.11 11.63
CA GLN A 24 -5.52 -0.19 11.84
C GLN A 24 -5.88 -0.89 10.52
N ALA A 25 -6.36 -0.14 9.53
CA ALA A 25 -6.64 -0.65 8.20
C ALA A 25 -5.36 -1.15 7.52
N ALA A 26 -4.25 -0.40 7.62
CA ALA A 26 -2.96 -0.80 7.11
C ALA A 26 -2.43 -2.06 7.80
N ASN A 27 -2.52 -2.14 9.13
CA ASN A 27 -2.08 -3.32 9.89
C ASN A 27 -2.87 -4.58 9.50
N THR A 28 -4.19 -4.47 9.41
CA THR A 28 -5.06 -5.57 8.94
C THR A 28 -4.73 -5.96 7.49
N GLY A 29 -4.43 -4.99 6.64
CA GLY A 29 -4.01 -5.23 5.26
C GLY A 29 -2.70 -6.02 5.18
N ILE A 30 -1.69 -5.62 5.99
CA ILE A 30 -0.41 -6.32 6.08
C ILE A 30 -0.60 -7.75 6.59
N ASP A 31 -1.43 -7.93 7.62
CA ASP A 31 -1.73 -9.26 8.18
C ASP A 31 -2.34 -10.20 7.14
N ARG A 32 -3.34 -9.72 6.38
CA ARG A 32 -3.94 -10.48 5.27
C ARG A 32 -2.94 -10.80 4.15
N MET A 33 -2.07 -9.86 3.81
CA MET A 33 -1.03 -10.08 2.78
C MET A 33 0.05 -11.07 3.21
N LYS A 34 0.26 -11.23 4.53
CA LYS A 34 1.18 -12.22 5.07
C LYS A 34 0.62 -13.63 5.10
N GLY A 35 -0.63 -13.88 4.69
CA GLY A 35 -1.16 -15.21 4.46
C GLY A 35 -1.21 -16.12 5.69
N TYR A 36 -1.15 -15.58 6.90
CA TYR A 36 -1.13 -16.37 8.15
C TYR A 36 -2.38 -17.24 8.35
N GLU A 37 -3.48 -16.94 7.67
CA GLU A 37 -4.72 -17.73 7.68
C GLU A 37 -4.78 -18.81 6.59
N ASP A 38 -3.77 -18.91 5.72
CA ASP A 38 -3.75 -19.88 4.63
C ASP A 38 -3.11 -21.21 5.09
N PRO A 39 -3.84 -22.34 5.14
CA PRO A 39 -3.27 -23.64 5.51
C PRO A 39 -2.20 -24.12 4.53
N ASP A 40 -2.15 -23.54 3.33
CA ASP A 40 -1.14 -23.78 2.29
C ASP A 40 -0.01 -22.73 2.32
N PHE A 41 0.25 -22.07 3.46
CA PHE A 41 1.30 -21.06 3.61
C PHE A 41 2.68 -21.61 3.21
N LYS A 42 3.03 -21.48 1.93
CA LYS A 42 4.32 -21.89 1.38
C LYS A 42 5.35 -20.90 1.87
N GLN A 43 6.04 -21.28 2.95
CA GLN A 43 7.27 -20.67 3.39
C GLN A 43 8.15 -20.43 2.15
N ALA A 44 8.65 -19.20 1.95
CA ALA A 44 9.38 -18.76 0.75
C ALA A 44 10.66 -19.57 0.44
N VAL A 45 10.99 -20.55 1.30
CA VAL A 45 12.03 -21.55 1.13
C VAL A 45 11.41 -22.91 1.47
N SER A 46 11.13 -23.73 0.46
CA SER A 46 10.86 -25.16 0.65
C SER A 46 12.13 -25.95 0.32
N ILE A 47 12.78 -26.53 1.32
CA ILE A 47 13.86 -27.49 1.11
C ILE A 47 13.23 -28.87 1.02
N GLN A 48 13.02 -29.38 -0.18
CA GLN A 48 12.63 -30.78 -0.38
C GLN A 48 13.91 -31.61 -0.49
N LYS A 49 14.04 -32.62 0.36
CA LYS A 49 15.20 -33.50 0.44
C LYS A 49 14.79 -34.86 -0.10
N GLU A 50 15.10 -35.14 -1.37
CA GLU A 50 14.98 -36.47 -1.93
C GLU A 50 16.30 -36.85 -2.63
N ASN A 51 16.89 -37.97 -2.21
CA ASN A 51 18.02 -38.65 -2.86
C ASN A 51 19.33 -37.87 -3.09
N GLY A 52 19.82 -37.18 -2.06
CA GLY A 52 21.24 -36.79 -1.99
C GLY A 52 21.67 -35.58 -2.82
N GLU A 53 20.77 -34.99 -3.62
CA GLU A 53 21.00 -33.69 -4.26
C GLU A 53 20.11 -32.63 -3.61
N THR A 54 20.76 -31.61 -3.02
CA THR A 54 20.05 -30.52 -2.34
C THR A 54 19.59 -29.50 -3.39
N GLN A 55 18.36 -29.63 -3.88
CA GLN A 55 17.75 -28.62 -4.74
C GLN A 55 17.05 -27.56 -3.87
N VAL A 56 17.64 -26.37 -3.80
CA VAL A 56 17.07 -25.21 -3.11
C VAL A 56 16.25 -24.41 -4.13
N ALA A 57 14.93 -24.59 -4.12
CA ALA A 57 14.03 -23.77 -4.94
C ALA A 57 13.78 -22.42 -4.25
N ILE A 58 14.59 -21.41 -4.60
CA ILE A 58 14.30 -20.02 -4.26
C ILE A 58 13.30 -19.53 -5.30
N MET A 59 12.02 -19.52 -4.94
CA MET A 59 10.90 -18.97 -5.74
C MET A 59 10.91 -19.34 -7.24
N GLY A 60 10.72 -20.62 -7.55
CA GLY A 60 9.98 -21.03 -8.75
C GLY A 60 10.49 -20.57 -10.12
N GLY A 61 11.79 -20.29 -10.29
CA GLY A 61 12.34 -20.03 -11.61
C GLY A 61 13.84 -19.83 -11.59
N GLU A 62 14.53 -20.53 -12.49
CA GLU A 62 15.92 -20.28 -12.84
C GLU A 62 16.00 -18.86 -13.45
N VAL A 63 16.36 -17.88 -12.63
CA VAL A 63 16.57 -16.51 -13.09
C VAL A 63 18.05 -16.33 -13.41
N SER A 64 18.39 -16.51 -14.67
CA SER A 64 19.57 -15.88 -15.24
C SER A 64 19.12 -15.07 -16.47
N GLU A 65 19.34 -13.75 -16.38
CA GLU A 65 19.58 -12.85 -17.53
C GLU A 65 18.45 -12.10 -18.27
N THR A 66 17.17 -12.08 -17.87
CA THR A 66 16.19 -11.23 -18.61
C THR A 66 15.10 -10.54 -17.78
N ILE A 67 15.35 -10.29 -16.50
CA ILE A 67 14.41 -9.48 -15.68
C ILE A 67 14.56 -7.97 -15.95
N GLU A 68 15.74 -7.51 -16.34
CA GLU A 68 16.02 -6.09 -16.54
C GLU A 68 15.34 -5.54 -17.81
N GLU A 69 15.38 -6.28 -18.92
CA GLU A 69 14.68 -5.89 -20.16
C GLU A 69 13.14 -5.97 -20.05
N LYS A 70 12.60 -6.95 -19.32
CA LYS A 70 11.15 -7.05 -19.05
C LYS A 70 10.67 -5.97 -18.10
N LYS A 71 11.45 -5.60 -17.08
CA LYS A 71 11.14 -4.44 -16.22
C LYS A 71 11.11 -3.14 -17.01
N ALA A 72 12.09 -2.91 -17.87
CA ALA A 72 12.17 -1.69 -18.68
C ALA A 72 10.99 -1.53 -19.67
N GLN A 73 10.48 -2.64 -20.23
CA GLN A 73 9.28 -2.62 -21.09
C GLN A 73 7.98 -2.42 -20.31
N LEU A 74 7.85 -2.99 -19.11
CA LEU A 74 6.70 -2.79 -18.21
C LEU A 74 6.66 -1.36 -17.63
N GLU A 75 7.81 -0.77 -17.33
CA GLU A 75 7.92 0.62 -16.85
C GLU A 75 7.60 1.66 -17.93
N LYS A 76 8.02 1.43 -19.19
CA LYS A 76 7.89 2.43 -20.26
C LYS A 76 6.50 2.53 -20.89
N THR A 77 5.68 1.49 -20.84
CA THR A 77 4.57 1.40 -21.81
C THR A 77 3.19 1.72 -21.23
N GLU A 78 2.85 1.31 -20.00
CA GLU A 78 1.45 1.44 -19.53
C GLU A 78 1.28 1.77 -18.04
N GLY A 79 2.08 1.16 -17.16
CA GLY A 79 1.88 1.29 -15.71
C GLY A 79 2.08 2.71 -15.18
N TYR A 80 3.15 3.39 -15.58
CA TYR A 80 3.47 4.71 -15.04
C TYR A 80 2.43 5.78 -15.40
N ASN A 81 1.92 5.80 -16.64
CA ASN A 81 0.93 6.80 -17.05
C ASN A 81 -0.48 6.49 -16.54
N LEU A 82 -0.88 5.22 -16.47
CA LEU A 82 -2.20 4.84 -15.94
C LEU A 82 -2.27 5.04 -14.42
N PHE A 83 -1.28 4.55 -13.67
CA PHE A 83 -1.24 4.78 -12.22
C PHE A 83 -1.03 6.26 -11.88
N SER A 84 -0.20 6.99 -12.64
CA SER A 84 -0.01 8.43 -12.41
C SER A 84 -1.27 9.23 -12.72
N SER A 85 -1.99 8.94 -13.80
CA SER A 85 -3.24 9.64 -14.14
C SER A 85 -4.34 9.37 -13.11
N LEU A 86 -4.50 8.11 -12.66
CA LEU A 86 -5.39 7.75 -11.56
C LEU A 86 -4.99 8.44 -10.26
N GLY A 87 -3.70 8.40 -9.91
CA GLY A 87 -3.17 9.05 -8.72
C GLY A 87 -3.38 10.57 -8.72
N LYS A 88 -3.21 11.22 -9.88
CA LYS A 88 -3.51 12.66 -10.05
C LYS A 88 -4.99 12.96 -9.87
N GLY A 89 -5.87 12.13 -10.43
CA GLY A 89 -7.32 12.27 -10.25
C GLY A 89 -7.73 12.13 -8.78
N LEU A 90 -7.27 11.05 -8.13
CA LEU A 90 -7.51 10.80 -6.70
C LEU A 90 -6.93 11.92 -5.83
N GLY A 91 -5.72 12.38 -6.11
CA GLY A 91 -5.08 13.47 -5.39
C GLY A 91 -5.85 14.79 -5.52
N THR A 92 -6.41 15.07 -6.70
CA THR A 92 -7.26 16.26 -6.92
C THR A 92 -8.55 16.19 -6.10
N ILE A 93 -9.21 15.03 -6.09
CA ILE A 93 -10.44 14.81 -5.30
C ILE A 93 -10.16 14.95 -3.80
N LEU A 94 -9.11 14.28 -3.31
CA LEU A 94 -8.73 14.33 -1.90
C LEU A 94 -8.34 15.73 -1.46
N SER A 95 -7.61 16.47 -2.30
CA SER A 95 -7.23 17.86 -2.02
C SER A 95 -8.45 18.78 -1.99
N GLY A 96 -9.42 18.58 -2.88
CA GLY A 96 -10.68 19.31 -2.89
C GLY A 96 -11.51 19.06 -1.62
N LEU A 97 -11.65 17.78 -1.21
CA LEU A 97 -12.33 17.40 0.02
C LEU A 97 -11.64 17.98 1.26
N ALA A 98 -10.31 17.92 1.32
CA ALA A 98 -9.54 18.49 2.42
C ALA A 98 -9.77 20.01 2.55
N LYS A 99 -9.74 20.74 1.44
CA LYS A 99 -10.06 22.18 1.43
C LYS A 99 -11.48 22.47 1.90
N ALA A 100 -12.47 21.75 1.38
CA ALA A 100 -13.87 21.94 1.75
C ALA A 100 -14.12 21.69 3.25
N VAL A 101 -13.47 20.67 3.84
CA VAL A 101 -13.54 20.40 5.28
C VAL A 101 -12.90 21.53 6.08
N VAL A 102 -11.73 22.02 5.67
CA VAL A 102 -11.06 23.12 6.38
C VAL A 102 -11.87 24.41 6.31
N GLU A 103 -12.42 24.75 5.15
CA GLU A 103 -13.27 25.93 4.96
C GLU A 103 -14.55 25.83 5.80
N ALA A 104 -15.25 24.70 5.77
CA ALA A 104 -16.48 24.50 6.56
C ALA A 104 -16.27 24.59 8.08
N PHE A 105 -15.06 24.36 8.58
CA PHE A 105 -14.74 24.52 10.01
C PHE A 105 -14.19 25.92 10.33
N THR A 106 -13.61 26.62 9.36
CA THR A 106 -12.99 27.94 9.53
C THR A 106 -14.02 29.08 9.39
N ASP A 107 -14.96 28.98 8.45
CA ASP A 107 -16.15 29.85 8.33
C ASP A 107 -17.20 29.52 9.41
#